data_AF-A0A4R3LLM5-F1
#
_entry.id   AF-A0A4R3LLM5-F1
#
_cell.length_a   1.000
_cell.length_b   1.000
_cell.length_c   1.000
_cell.angle_alpha   90.00
_cell.angle_beta   90.00
_cell.angle_gamma   90.00
#
_symmetry.space_group_name_H-M   'P 1'
#
loop_
_entity.id
_entity.type
_entity.pdbx_description
1 polymer ?
#
loop_
_entity_poly.entity_id
_entity_poly.type
_entity_poly.pdbx_seq_one_letter_code
_entity_poly.pdbx_strand_id
1 'polypeptide(L)'
;MPLPPPPRRKGDRVQADATVRRSATPAAAAPEPTTPPTTPASTLATSAPGPSASPAPAPRRARRAAVAPTDTVSAAAPAGAAEGQPSAPTAAPRDEQPLAATGRTPRPNGGPRKLFVLDTNVLMHDPICLFRFEEHDIYLPMVVLEELDNNKKGMSEVARNARQASRTLDALAATVRGDIRNGVPLTALGHREATGTLLFQTEVFHHPLPDGIAQGKADNQILVVVQALKQRHPERDVVLVSKDINMRIKARALGLAAEDYENDKTIDDVELLYTGMLALPTDFWARQGKKVESWQQGGHTFYRISGPVVQQMLLNQFVYHEAPGEPPLYARVVELRGKTAVLRTLKDYTHLKNAVWGVTARNREQNFALNLLMDPDIDFVTLAGTAGTGKTLMALAAGLTQVLDERRYTEIIMTRATVSVGEDIGFLPGTEEEKMGPWMGALDDNLEFLAKGGQNPAGEWGRAATQDLIRSRVKIKSMNFMRGRTFLNKYVIIDEAQNLTPKQMKTLITRAGPGTKLVCMGNLAQIDTPYLTEGSSGLTYVVDRFKGWPHGGHVTLARGERSRLADFASEVL
;
A
#
# COMPACT_ATOMS: atom_id res chain seq x y z
N MET A 1 34.86 -25.83 8.14
CA MET A 1 35.93 -25.42 7.20
C MET A 1 36.29 -23.98 7.50
N PRO A 2 37.55 -23.55 7.33
CA PRO A 2 37.86 -22.11 7.26
C PRO A 2 37.21 -21.51 6.00
N LEU A 3 36.88 -20.21 6.04
CA LEU A 3 36.40 -19.47 4.88
C LEU A 3 37.56 -19.17 3.91
N PRO A 4 37.32 -19.04 2.59
CA PRO A 4 38.35 -18.60 1.65
C PRO A 4 38.83 -17.18 1.98
N PRO A 5 40.12 -16.86 1.75
CA PRO A 5 40.66 -15.53 2.04
C PRO A 5 40.04 -14.47 1.12
N PRO A 6 39.86 -13.22 1.59
CA PRO A 6 39.21 -12.16 0.82
C PRO A 6 40.07 -11.71 -0.38
N PRO A 7 39.44 -11.33 -1.51
CA PRO A 7 40.14 -10.86 -2.72
C PRO A 7 40.86 -9.54 -2.44
N ARG A 8 42.05 -9.38 -3.01
CA ARG A 8 42.98 -8.27 -2.68
C ARG A 8 42.92 -7.07 -3.64
N ARG A 9 42.12 -7.14 -4.71
CA ARG A 9 41.87 -6.03 -5.67
C ARG A 9 40.40 -6.03 -6.13
N LYS A 10 39.90 -4.90 -6.62
CA LYS A 10 38.55 -4.80 -7.21
C LYS A 10 38.57 -5.39 -8.63
N GLY A 11 37.76 -6.42 -8.88
CA GLY A 11 37.50 -6.97 -10.22
C GLY A 11 37.40 -8.49 -10.29
N ASP A 12 38.07 -9.21 -9.38
CA ASP A 12 38.20 -10.67 -9.46
C ASP A 12 36.86 -11.39 -9.19
N ARG A 13 36.47 -12.28 -10.11
CA ARG A 13 35.32 -13.19 -9.92
C ARG A 13 35.78 -14.47 -9.22
N VAL A 14 35.11 -14.82 -8.12
CA VAL A 14 35.33 -16.10 -7.43
C VAL A 14 34.69 -17.23 -8.25
N GLN A 15 35.51 -18.15 -8.78
CA GLN A 15 35.01 -19.42 -9.32
C GLN A 15 34.74 -20.39 -8.16
N ALA A 16 33.61 -21.10 -8.23
CA ALA A 16 33.13 -21.96 -7.16
C ALA A 16 32.86 -23.38 -7.68
N ASP A 17 33.92 -24.11 -8.04
CA ASP A 17 33.82 -25.53 -8.37
C ASP A 17 35.10 -26.29 -7.99
N ALA A 18 35.04 -27.08 -6.91
CA ALA A 18 36.13 -27.92 -6.40
C ALA A 18 35.65 -28.87 -5.28
N THR A 19 34.80 -29.85 -5.59
CA THR A 19 34.66 -31.04 -4.72
C THR A 19 35.80 -32.03 -4.99
N VAL A 20 36.41 -32.60 -3.93
CA VAL A 20 36.78 -34.04 -3.78
C VAL A 20 37.86 -34.26 -2.69
N ARG A 21 37.54 -35.17 -1.75
CA ARG A 21 38.36 -36.08 -0.90
C ARG A 21 39.66 -35.63 -0.20
N ARG A 22 39.86 -36.16 1.02
CA ARG A 22 41.11 -36.15 1.81
C ARG A 22 42.08 -37.25 1.33
N SER A 23 43.39 -36.99 1.34
CA SER A 23 44.43 -37.93 1.82
C SER A 23 45.84 -37.32 1.92
N ALA A 24 46.49 -37.49 3.08
CA ALA A 24 47.94 -37.60 3.35
C ALA A 24 48.98 -36.67 2.66
N THR A 25 49.66 -35.86 3.49
CA THR A 25 51.10 -35.48 3.41
C THR A 25 52.01 -36.71 3.75
N PRO A 26 53.37 -36.69 3.65
CA PRO A 26 54.30 -35.53 3.70
C PRO A 26 55.52 -35.56 2.72
N ALA A 27 56.47 -34.65 2.97
CA ALA A 27 57.88 -34.60 2.48
C ALA A 27 58.11 -34.19 1.00
N ALA A 28 59.25 -33.60 0.61
CA ALA A 28 60.26 -32.79 1.34
C ALA A 28 61.21 -32.06 0.33
N ALA A 29 62.08 -31.19 0.86
CA ALA A 29 63.29 -30.63 0.25
C ALA A 29 63.18 -29.55 -0.87
N ALA A 30 64.15 -28.63 -0.80
CA ALA A 30 64.63 -27.69 -1.83
C ALA A 30 66.09 -28.14 -2.20
N PRO A 31 66.97 -27.40 -2.91
CA PRO A 31 66.86 -26.03 -3.45
C PRO A 31 67.50 -25.74 -4.84
N GLU A 32 67.27 -24.53 -5.38
CA GLU A 32 68.25 -23.62 -6.07
C GLU A 32 69.11 -24.08 -7.31
N PRO A 33 69.91 -23.22 -7.98
CA PRO A 33 69.86 -21.74 -8.19
C PRO A 33 70.10 -21.31 -9.68
N THR A 34 70.53 -20.06 -9.90
CA THR A 34 71.08 -19.42 -11.14
C THR A 34 70.06 -19.00 -12.22
N THR A 35 69.91 -17.75 -12.72
CA THR A 35 70.71 -16.51 -12.98
C THR A 35 71.02 -16.30 -14.51
N PRO A 36 71.58 -15.17 -15.02
CA PRO A 36 70.87 -14.27 -15.95
C PRO A 36 71.69 -14.08 -17.27
N PRO A 37 71.79 -12.92 -17.97
CA PRO A 37 70.90 -11.76 -18.20
C PRO A 37 70.62 -11.52 -19.72
N THR A 38 70.02 -10.38 -20.12
CA THR A 38 70.53 -9.42 -21.16
C THR A 38 69.45 -8.43 -21.69
N THR A 39 69.92 -7.28 -22.21
CA THR A 39 69.19 -6.27 -23.00
C THR A 39 69.88 -6.11 -24.37
N PRO A 40 69.22 -5.63 -25.44
CA PRO A 40 69.40 -4.23 -25.87
C PRO A 40 68.16 -3.60 -26.56
N ALA A 41 68.32 -2.49 -27.30
CA ALA A 41 67.24 -1.60 -27.77
C ALA A 41 67.44 -1.00 -29.20
N SER A 42 66.40 -0.36 -29.75
CA SER A 42 66.37 0.60 -30.89
C SER A 42 64.96 1.25 -30.94
N THR A 43 64.69 2.58 -30.92
CA THR A 43 64.93 3.70 -31.87
C THR A 43 64.21 3.57 -33.23
N LEU A 44 63.61 4.59 -33.88
CA LEU A 44 63.62 6.08 -33.79
C LEU A 44 62.17 6.67 -33.69
N ALA A 45 61.89 7.84 -33.08
CA ALA A 45 61.91 9.24 -33.59
C ALA A 45 61.10 9.48 -34.90
N THR A 46 60.31 10.55 -35.12
CA THR A 46 60.11 11.89 -34.47
C THR A 46 58.69 12.42 -34.86
N SER A 47 58.10 13.60 -34.59
CA SER A 47 58.49 14.93 -34.03
C SER A 47 57.29 15.65 -33.31
N ALA A 48 57.11 16.98 -33.50
CA ALA A 48 56.18 17.93 -32.85
C ALA A 48 56.13 19.25 -33.72
N PRO A 49 55.61 20.45 -33.32
CA PRO A 49 54.91 20.87 -32.09
C PRO A 49 53.72 21.88 -32.28
N GLY A 50 53.15 22.41 -31.18
CA GLY A 50 52.74 23.83 -31.10
C GLY A 50 51.26 24.16 -30.73
N PRO A 51 51.00 25.11 -29.80
CA PRO A 51 49.63 25.50 -29.39
C PRO A 51 49.27 26.98 -29.68
N SER A 52 47.98 27.34 -29.52
CA SER A 52 47.53 28.76 -29.38
C SER A 52 46.23 28.89 -28.58
N ALA A 53 45.87 30.12 -28.19
CA ALA A 53 44.74 30.45 -27.31
C ALA A 53 43.72 31.43 -27.97
N SER A 54 42.61 31.72 -27.29
CA SER A 54 41.56 32.67 -27.72
C SER A 54 42.06 34.13 -27.82
N PRO A 55 41.38 34.99 -28.62
CA PRO A 55 40.28 35.81 -28.08
C PRO A 55 39.11 36.12 -29.08
N ALA A 56 38.16 36.97 -28.66
CA ALA A 56 37.01 37.50 -29.41
C ALA A 56 37.34 38.89 -30.07
N PRO A 57 36.44 39.71 -30.71
CA PRO A 57 34.96 39.77 -30.67
C PRO A 57 34.23 40.05 -32.04
N ALA A 58 32.98 40.55 -32.01
CA ALA A 58 32.00 40.65 -33.12
C ALA A 58 31.77 42.06 -33.73
N PRO A 59 31.00 42.17 -34.84
CA PRO A 59 29.84 43.11 -34.91
C PRO A 59 28.65 42.63 -35.79
N ARG A 60 27.60 43.41 -36.13
CA ARG A 60 26.50 44.04 -35.31
C ARG A 60 25.51 44.91 -36.15
N ARG A 61 24.19 44.59 -36.21
CA ARG A 61 22.97 45.47 -36.44
C ARG A 61 21.72 44.57 -36.65
N ALA A 62 20.47 44.79 -36.16
CA ALA A 62 19.59 45.93 -35.76
C ALA A 62 18.82 46.60 -36.92
N ARG A 63 17.52 47.01 -36.86
CA ARG A 63 16.56 47.39 -35.76
C ARG A 63 15.28 46.47 -35.75
N ARG A 64 14.01 46.75 -35.34
CA ARG A 64 13.19 47.92 -34.88
C ARG A 64 12.06 47.47 -33.88
N ALA A 65 11.34 48.43 -33.26
CA ALA A 65 10.09 48.32 -32.45
C ALA A 65 8.82 48.00 -33.29
N ALA A 66 7.64 47.55 -32.79
CA ALA A 66 6.90 47.61 -31.49
C ALA A 66 6.01 48.87 -31.24
N VAL A 67 4.75 48.69 -30.76
CA VAL A 67 3.85 49.65 -30.05
C VAL A 67 2.44 49.05 -29.70
N ALA A 68 1.81 49.55 -28.62
CA ALA A 68 0.39 49.51 -28.19
C ALA A 68 0.12 50.83 -27.38
N PRO A 69 -1.08 51.24 -26.85
CA PRO A 69 -2.31 50.49 -26.49
C PRO A 69 -3.67 51.27 -26.70
N THR A 70 -4.73 50.97 -25.91
CA THR A 70 -5.93 51.81 -25.52
C THR A 70 -6.97 52.23 -26.59
N ASP A 71 -8.28 52.44 -26.31
CA ASP A 71 -9.20 51.86 -25.30
C ASP A 71 -10.71 52.16 -25.61
N THR A 72 -11.64 51.36 -25.06
CA THR A 72 -13.11 51.57 -24.82
C THR A 72 -14.06 52.37 -25.76
N VAL A 73 -15.30 51.85 -25.98
CA VAL A 73 -16.63 52.44 -25.53
C VAL A 73 -17.87 51.78 -26.21
N SER A 74 -18.91 51.49 -25.41
CA SER A 74 -20.39 51.33 -25.65
C SER A 74 -20.98 51.46 -27.08
N ALA A 75 -22.02 50.73 -27.53
CA ALA A 75 -23.38 50.72 -26.95
C ALA A 75 -24.42 49.80 -27.67
N ALA A 76 -25.54 49.54 -26.97
CA ALA A 76 -26.91 49.26 -27.47
C ALA A 76 -27.25 47.96 -28.25
N ALA A 77 -28.53 47.56 -28.18
CA ALA A 77 -29.18 46.48 -28.95
C ALA A 77 -30.12 47.05 -30.02
N PRO A 78 -30.64 46.20 -30.94
CA PRO A 78 -32.09 45.95 -30.93
C PRO A 78 -32.48 44.47 -31.20
N ALA A 79 -33.78 44.19 -31.30
CA ALA A 79 -34.37 42.85 -31.33
C ALA A 79 -34.70 42.30 -32.74
N GLY A 80 -34.94 40.99 -32.83
CA GLY A 80 -35.44 40.28 -34.02
C GLY A 80 -36.10 38.92 -33.69
N ALA A 81 -37.19 38.61 -34.40
CA ALA A 81 -38.01 37.39 -34.32
C ALA A 81 -37.53 36.33 -35.35
N ALA A 82 -37.96 35.05 -35.40
CA ALA A 82 -38.60 34.10 -34.45
C ALA A 82 -38.51 32.68 -35.09
N GLU A 83 -39.39 31.73 -34.70
CA GLU A 83 -39.48 30.31 -35.17
C GLU A 83 -38.34 29.38 -34.67
N GLY A 84 -38.57 28.12 -34.29
CA GLY A 84 -39.83 27.41 -34.04
C GLY A 84 -39.58 25.92 -33.74
N GLN A 85 -40.07 25.39 -32.61
CA GLN A 85 -40.00 23.95 -32.27
C GLN A 85 -41.28 23.46 -31.57
N PRO A 86 -41.76 22.23 -31.83
CA PRO A 86 -43.00 21.70 -31.28
C PRO A 86 -42.85 21.15 -29.86
N SER A 87 -43.93 21.23 -29.07
CA SER A 87 -43.99 20.76 -27.69
C SER A 87 -44.40 19.29 -27.55
N ALA A 88 -43.90 18.64 -26.49
CA ALA A 88 -44.39 17.36 -25.97
C ALA A 88 -45.06 17.59 -24.60
N PRO A 89 -46.05 16.77 -24.19
CA PRO A 89 -47.01 17.16 -23.14
C PRO A 89 -46.55 16.92 -21.70
N THR A 90 -47.01 17.78 -20.81
CA THR A 90 -46.82 17.69 -19.35
C THR A 90 -47.58 16.52 -18.72
N ALA A 91 -46.95 15.82 -17.78
CA ALA A 91 -47.60 14.86 -16.87
C ALA A 91 -47.40 15.29 -15.40
N ALA A 92 -48.40 15.02 -14.57
CA ALA A 92 -48.44 15.43 -13.16
C ALA A 92 -47.49 14.59 -12.26
N PRO A 93 -47.00 15.14 -11.13
CA PRO A 93 -46.11 14.41 -10.22
C PRO A 93 -46.82 13.22 -9.56
N ARG A 94 -46.03 12.20 -9.22
CA ARG A 94 -46.42 11.05 -8.38
C ARG A 94 -45.35 10.85 -7.30
N ASP A 95 -45.78 10.39 -6.13
CA ASP A 95 -44.93 10.29 -4.95
C ASP A 95 -43.82 9.23 -5.10
N GLU A 96 -42.56 9.67 -5.06
CA GLU A 96 -41.42 8.77 -4.86
C GLU A 96 -41.26 8.47 -3.37
N GLN A 97 -41.87 7.39 -2.92
CA GLN A 97 -41.60 6.81 -1.60
C GLN A 97 -40.19 6.20 -1.58
N PRO A 98 -39.38 6.40 -0.52
CA PRO A 98 -38.08 5.75 -0.42
C PRO A 98 -38.24 4.22 -0.37
N LEU A 99 -37.72 3.50 -1.37
CA LEU A 99 -37.65 2.03 -1.30
C LEU A 99 -36.69 1.63 -0.19
N ALA A 100 -37.24 1.24 0.96
CA ALA A 100 -36.48 0.70 2.07
C ALA A 100 -35.67 -0.52 1.62
N ALA A 101 -34.36 -0.52 1.93
CA ALA A 101 -33.46 -1.62 1.64
C ALA A 101 -33.86 -2.87 2.43
N THR A 102 -34.71 -3.71 1.84
CA THR A 102 -35.07 -5.02 2.39
C THR A 102 -33.87 -5.94 2.27
N GLY A 103 -33.24 -6.25 3.41
CA GLY A 103 -32.12 -7.17 3.47
C GLY A 103 -32.51 -8.53 2.88
N ARG A 104 -31.94 -8.86 1.72
CA ARG A 104 -32.17 -10.15 1.06
C ARG A 104 -31.56 -11.27 1.92
N THR A 105 -32.39 -11.97 2.67
CA THR A 105 -32.06 -13.33 3.11
C THR A 105 -31.73 -14.17 1.87
N PRO A 106 -30.67 -15.00 1.88
CA PRO A 106 -30.35 -15.88 0.77
C PRO A 106 -31.55 -16.76 0.44
N ARG A 107 -32.07 -16.65 -0.79
CA ARG A 107 -33.00 -17.64 -1.32
C ARG A 107 -32.16 -18.82 -1.79
N PRO A 108 -32.53 -20.08 -1.51
CA PRO A 108 -31.90 -21.21 -2.16
C PRO A 108 -32.19 -21.12 -3.66
N ASN A 109 -31.15 -20.87 -4.47
CA ASN A 109 -31.28 -20.88 -5.92
C ASN A 109 -31.48 -22.32 -6.39
N GLY A 110 -32.74 -22.69 -6.67
CA GLY A 110 -33.09 -23.97 -7.31
C GLY A 110 -32.70 -24.06 -8.79
N GLY A 111 -31.59 -23.41 -9.19
CA GLY A 111 -31.06 -23.46 -10.55
C GLY A 111 -30.19 -24.69 -10.79
N PRO A 112 -29.91 -25.04 -12.06
CA PRO A 112 -28.93 -26.08 -12.36
C PRO A 112 -27.53 -25.64 -11.89
N ARG A 113 -26.76 -26.56 -11.30
CA ARG A 113 -25.38 -26.27 -10.91
C ARG A 113 -24.52 -26.04 -12.16
N LYS A 114 -24.00 -24.82 -12.34
CA LYS A 114 -22.90 -24.54 -13.29
C LYS A 114 -21.70 -25.44 -13.02
N LEU A 115 -20.85 -25.63 -14.04
CA LEU A 115 -19.53 -26.25 -13.93
C LEU A 115 -18.47 -25.24 -14.37
N PHE A 116 -17.72 -24.69 -13.41
CA PHE A 116 -16.68 -23.70 -13.67
C PHE A 116 -15.32 -24.35 -13.92
N VAL A 117 -14.78 -24.19 -15.12
CA VAL A 117 -13.41 -24.61 -15.45
C VAL A 117 -12.47 -23.45 -15.10
N LEU A 118 -11.50 -23.69 -14.22
CA LEU A 118 -10.59 -22.64 -13.76
C LEU A 118 -9.31 -22.54 -14.60
N ASP A 119 -8.87 -21.30 -14.77
CA ASP A 119 -7.53 -20.93 -15.22
C ASP A 119 -6.52 -20.93 -14.06
N THR A 120 -5.28 -21.32 -14.33
CA THR A 120 -4.13 -21.20 -13.41
C THR A 120 -3.99 -19.78 -12.86
N ASN A 121 -4.22 -18.75 -13.68
CA ASN A 121 -4.10 -17.36 -13.23
C ASN A 121 -5.06 -17.04 -12.07
N VAL A 122 -6.25 -17.64 -12.04
CA VAL A 122 -7.22 -17.46 -10.95
C VAL A 122 -6.65 -17.98 -9.62
N LEU A 123 -6.04 -19.17 -9.63
CA LEU A 123 -5.41 -19.79 -8.46
C LEU A 123 -4.08 -19.13 -8.06
N MET A 124 -3.38 -18.52 -9.02
CA MET A 124 -2.13 -17.78 -8.78
C MET A 124 -2.37 -16.36 -8.24
N HIS A 125 -3.49 -15.72 -8.56
CA HIS A 125 -3.89 -14.44 -7.96
C HIS A 125 -4.64 -14.63 -6.65
N ASP A 126 -5.55 -15.61 -6.57
CA ASP A 126 -6.36 -15.90 -5.40
C ASP A 126 -6.26 -17.39 -4.99
N PRO A 127 -5.49 -17.74 -3.95
CA PRO A 127 -5.34 -19.12 -3.49
C PRO A 127 -6.50 -19.65 -2.63
N ILE A 128 -7.59 -18.89 -2.46
CA ILE A 128 -8.85 -19.33 -1.82
C ILE A 128 -10.05 -19.32 -2.79
N CYS A 129 -9.83 -19.07 -4.08
CA CYS A 129 -10.88 -19.01 -5.10
C CYS A 129 -11.76 -20.27 -5.15
N LEU A 130 -11.21 -21.44 -4.86
CA LEU A 130 -11.92 -22.72 -4.78
C LEU A 130 -13.15 -22.69 -3.86
N PHE A 131 -13.22 -21.78 -2.89
CA PHE A 131 -14.33 -21.68 -1.93
C PHE A 131 -15.30 -20.52 -2.25
N ARG A 132 -15.15 -19.87 -3.41
CA ARG A 132 -15.87 -18.64 -3.80
C ARG A 132 -16.90 -18.85 -4.93
N PHE A 133 -17.30 -20.11 -5.18
CA PHE A 133 -18.26 -20.51 -6.22
C PHE A 133 -19.60 -21.06 -5.68
N GLU A 134 -19.91 -20.80 -4.40
CA GLU A 134 -21.21 -21.10 -3.76
C GLU A 134 -21.67 -22.57 -3.94
N GLU A 135 -22.83 -22.84 -4.54
CA GLU A 135 -23.32 -24.20 -4.83
C GLU A 135 -22.77 -24.85 -6.12
N HIS A 136 -21.95 -24.15 -6.90
CA HIS A 136 -21.51 -24.58 -8.22
C HIS A 136 -20.27 -25.49 -8.15
N ASP A 137 -20.19 -26.46 -9.08
CA ASP A 137 -19.04 -27.37 -9.12
C ASP A 137 -17.89 -26.75 -9.91
N ILE A 138 -16.67 -27.14 -9.55
CA ILE A 138 -15.41 -26.63 -10.10
C ILE A 138 -14.71 -27.76 -10.84
N TYR A 139 -14.21 -27.51 -12.05
CA TYR A 139 -13.36 -28.43 -12.79
C TYR A 139 -11.93 -27.87 -12.91
N LEU A 140 -10.95 -28.71 -12.59
CA LEU A 140 -9.53 -28.35 -12.65
C LEU A 140 -8.81 -29.15 -13.75
N PRO A 141 -8.42 -28.50 -14.87
CA PRO A 141 -7.57 -29.10 -15.90
C PRO A 141 -6.22 -29.57 -15.34
N MET A 142 -5.66 -30.65 -15.89
CA MET A 142 -4.36 -31.17 -15.45
C MET A 142 -3.23 -30.17 -15.67
N VAL A 143 -3.28 -29.43 -16.79
CA VAL A 143 -2.30 -28.37 -17.11
C VAL A 143 -2.24 -27.26 -16.05
N VAL A 144 -3.33 -27.00 -15.33
CA VAL A 144 -3.33 -26.02 -14.22
C VAL A 144 -2.48 -26.51 -13.04
N LEU A 145 -2.45 -27.82 -12.79
CA LEU A 145 -1.55 -28.40 -11.77
C LEU A 145 -0.08 -28.30 -12.21
N GLU A 146 0.22 -28.53 -13.49
CA GLU A 146 1.57 -28.39 -14.05
C GLU A 146 2.07 -26.93 -14.00
N GLU A 147 1.21 -25.96 -14.32
CA GLU A 147 1.56 -24.54 -14.24
C GLU A 147 1.70 -24.05 -12.80
N LEU A 148 0.86 -24.49 -11.86
CA LEU A 148 1.04 -24.23 -10.44
C LEU A 148 2.38 -24.82 -9.94
N ASP A 149 2.76 -26.03 -10.37
CA ASP A 149 4.02 -26.66 -9.96
C ASP A 149 5.25 -25.92 -10.51
N ASN A 150 5.16 -25.42 -11.75
CA ASN A 150 6.21 -24.60 -12.33
C ASN A 150 6.34 -23.24 -11.63
N ASN A 151 5.22 -22.58 -11.34
CA ASN A 151 5.19 -21.27 -10.69
C ASN A 151 5.44 -21.30 -9.18
N LYS A 152 5.47 -22.47 -8.51
CA LYS A 152 5.78 -22.59 -7.07
C LYS A 152 7.19 -22.14 -6.67
N LYS A 153 8.08 -21.92 -7.66
CA LYS A 153 9.52 -21.64 -7.50
C LYS A 153 9.76 -20.14 -7.27
N GLY A 154 10.58 -19.78 -6.28
CA GLY A 154 10.98 -18.40 -5.99
C GLY A 154 10.24 -17.74 -4.82
N MET A 155 10.26 -16.41 -4.79
CA MET A 155 9.85 -15.58 -3.63
C MET A 155 8.75 -14.56 -3.95
N SER A 156 8.18 -14.58 -5.16
CA SER A 156 7.07 -13.70 -5.57
C SER A 156 5.75 -14.04 -4.86
N GLU A 157 4.79 -13.10 -4.91
CA GLU A 157 3.39 -13.33 -4.51
C GLU A 157 2.77 -14.49 -5.31
N VAL A 158 2.93 -14.50 -6.64
CA VAL A 158 2.52 -15.61 -7.53
C VAL A 158 3.05 -16.95 -7.02
N ALA A 159 4.35 -17.04 -6.68
CA ALA A 159 4.92 -18.26 -6.13
C ALA A 159 4.41 -18.58 -4.71
N ARG A 160 4.05 -17.58 -3.89
CA ARG A 160 3.42 -17.79 -2.57
C ARG A 160 2.01 -18.37 -2.72
N ASN A 161 1.21 -17.78 -3.62
CA ASN A 161 -0.16 -18.17 -3.91
C ASN A 161 -0.21 -19.55 -4.57
N ALA A 162 0.61 -19.81 -5.59
CA ALA A 162 0.73 -21.14 -6.20
C ALA A 162 1.01 -22.22 -5.14
N ARG A 163 2.01 -22.00 -4.27
CA ARG A 163 2.30 -22.91 -3.13
C ARG A 163 1.13 -23.04 -2.14
N GLN A 164 0.26 -22.03 -2.00
CA GLN A 164 -0.90 -22.09 -1.13
C GLN A 164 -2.04 -22.87 -1.80
N ALA A 165 -2.37 -22.57 -3.05
CA ALA A 165 -3.33 -23.31 -3.87
C ALA A 165 -2.96 -24.80 -3.94
N SER A 166 -1.70 -25.14 -4.25
CA SER A 166 -1.24 -26.54 -4.25
C SER A 166 -1.43 -27.25 -2.90
N ARG A 167 -1.21 -26.56 -1.76
CA ARG A 167 -1.49 -27.14 -0.43
C ARG A 167 -2.99 -27.31 -0.15
N THR A 168 -3.83 -26.40 -0.62
CA THR A 168 -5.29 -26.51 -0.52
C THR A 168 -5.80 -27.69 -1.35
N LEU A 169 -5.28 -27.86 -2.56
CA LEU A 169 -5.62 -28.96 -3.47
C LEU A 169 -5.14 -30.32 -2.93
N ASP A 170 -3.92 -30.39 -2.40
CA ASP A 170 -3.38 -31.57 -1.70
C ASP A 170 -4.22 -31.95 -0.46
N ALA A 171 -4.55 -30.96 0.37
CA ALA A 171 -5.42 -31.16 1.54
C ALA A 171 -6.84 -31.60 1.16
N LEU A 172 -7.42 -31.10 0.05
CA LEU A 172 -8.70 -31.59 -0.48
C LEU A 172 -8.58 -33.03 -0.98
N ALA A 173 -7.59 -33.33 -1.82
CA ALA A 173 -7.36 -34.68 -2.37
C ALA A 173 -7.15 -35.72 -1.25
N ALA A 174 -6.46 -35.36 -0.16
CA ALA A 174 -6.28 -36.21 1.01
C ALA A 174 -7.57 -36.56 1.78
N THR A 175 -8.70 -35.88 1.52
CA THR A 175 -10.01 -36.24 2.10
C THR A 175 -10.75 -37.34 1.33
N VAL A 176 -10.30 -37.69 0.12
CA VAL A 176 -10.98 -38.63 -0.77
C VAL A 176 -10.91 -40.06 -0.22
N ARG A 177 -12.08 -40.66 0.03
CA ARG A 177 -12.23 -42.04 0.54
C ARG A 177 -12.65 -43.06 -0.54
N GLY A 178 -12.41 -42.75 -1.80
CA GLY A 178 -12.84 -43.54 -2.95
C GLY A 178 -12.16 -43.09 -4.24
N ASP A 179 -12.86 -43.18 -5.37
CA ASP A 179 -12.33 -42.72 -6.65
C ASP A 179 -12.42 -41.19 -6.79
N ILE A 180 -11.29 -40.53 -7.05
CA ILE A 180 -11.16 -39.08 -7.26
C ILE A 180 -11.96 -38.56 -8.45
N ARG A 181 -12.35 -39.43 -9.40
CA ARG A 181 -13.25 -39.12 -10.52
C ARG A 181 -14.64 -38.67 -10.08
N ASN A 182 -15.07 -39.02 -8.86
CA ASN A 182 -16.33 -38.55 -8.29
C ASN A 182 -16.22 -37.12 -7.71
N GLY A 183 -15.03 -36.54 -7.69
CA GLY A 183 -14.76 -35.22 -7.12
C GLY A 183 -14.63 -35.20 -5.59
N VAL A 184 -14.34 -34.00 -5.07
CA VAL A 184 -14.11 -33.71 -3.65
C VAL A 184 -15.08 -32.61 -3.20
N PRO A 185 -15.92 -32.81 -2.17
CA PRO A 185 -16.76 -31.74 -1.64
C PRO A 185 -15.92 -30.57 -1.11
N LEU A 186 -16.18 -29.35 -1.57
CA LEU A 186 -15.41 -28.16 -1.16
C LEU A 186 -15.58 -27.84 0.33
N THR A 187 -16.71 -28.27 0.92
CA THR A 187 -16.97 -28.22 2.36
C THR A 187 -16.00 -29.05 3.22
N ALA A 188 -15.21 -29.97 2.64
CA ALA A 188 -14.38 -30.92 3.38
C ALA A 188 -13.27 -30.27 4.23
N LEU A 189 -12.82 -29.06 3.88
CA LEU A 189 -11.88 -28.26 4.67
C LEU A 189 -12.57 -27.25 5.62
N GLY A 190 -13.88 -27.39 5.85
CA GLY A 190 -14.65 -26.57 6.79
C GLY A 190 -15.36 -25.36 6.18
N HIS A 191 -15.18 -25.09 4.89
CA HIS A 191 -15.83 -24.01 4.14
C HIS A 191 -17.31 -24.34 3.88
N ARG A 192 -18.18 -24.12 4.88
CA ARG A 192 -19.60 -24.51 4.86
C ARG A 192 -20.44 -23.89 3.74
N GLU A 193 -20.03 -22.74 3.23
CA GLU A 193 -20.72 -21.98 2.18
C GLU A 193 -20.40 -22.51 0.76
N ALA A 194 -19.23 -23.15 0.59
CA ALA A 194 -18.82 -23.77 -0.68
C ALA A 194 -19.43 -25.18 -0.80
N THR A 195 -20.71 -25.26 -1.17
CA THR A 195 -21.47 -26.53 -1.22
C THR A 195 -21.33 -27.30 -2.55
N GLY A 196 -20.53 -26.78 -3.48
CA GLY A 196 -20.09 -27.44 -4.70
C GLY A 196 -19.00 -28.50 -4.52
N THR A 197 -18.59 -29.08 -5.64
CA THR A 197 -17.63 -30.19 -5.74
C THR A 197 -16.44 -29.80 -6.61
N LEU A 198 -15.21 -30.09 -6.17
CA LEU A 198 -14.00 -29.99 -6.98
C LEU A 198 -13.77 -31.29 -7.76
N LEU A 199 -13.77 -31.20 -9.09
CA LEU A 199 -13.53 -32.27 -10.05
C LEU A 199 -12.15 -32.08 -10.68
N PHE A 200 -11.36 -33.15 -10.78
CA PHE A 200 -10.05 -33.12 -11.41
C PHE A 200 -10.10 -33.76 -12.80
N GLN A 201 -9.28 -33.26 -13.74
CA GLN A 201 -9.09 -33.94 -15.01
C GLN A 201 -8.34 -35.27 -14.82
N THR A 202 -9.00 -36.38 -15.18
CA THR A 202 -8.45 -37.74 -15.13
C THR A 202 -8.36 -38.43 -16.49
N GLU A 203 -8.82 -37.78 -17.55
CA GLU A 203 -8.85 -38.29 -18.92
C GLU A 203 -8.23 -37.25 -19.87
N VAL A 204 -7.54 -37.71 -20.92
CA VAL A 204 -6.98 -36.83 -21.95
C VAL A 204 -8.08 -36.52 -22.97
N PHE A 205 -8.39 -35.24 -23.14
CA PHE A 205 -9.36 -34.80 -24.15
C PHE A 205 -8.67 -34.43 -25.46
N HIS A 206 -9.09 -35.07 -26.54
CA HIS A 206 -8.69 -34.72 -27.89
C HIS A 206 -9.87 -34.04 -28.60
N HIS A 207 -9.81 -32.70 -28.72
CA HIS A 207 -10.73 -31.95 -29.57
C HIS A 207 -9.94 -31.01 -30.48
N PRO A 208 -10.20 -30.98 -31.80
CA PRO A 208 -9.52 -30.07 -32.70
C PRO A 208 -9.95 -28.63 -32.41
N LEU A 209 -8.96 -27.74 -32.25
CA LEU A 209 -9.18 -26.30 -32.33
C LEU A 209 -9.07 -25.85 -33.80
N PRO A 210 -9.73 -24.74 -34.21
CA PRO A 210 -9.64 -24.21 -35.57
C PRO A 210 -8.21 -23.92 -36.04
N ASP A 211 -7.98 -24.10 -37.33
CA ASP A 211 -6.70 -23.84 -38.00
C ASP A 211 -6.26 -22.39 -37.79
N GLY A 212 -5.20 -22.21 -36.99
CA GLY A 212 -4.69 -20.91 -36.55
C GLY A 212 -4.44 -20.83 -35.05
N ILE A 213 -5.10 -21.65 -34.22
CA ILE A 213 -4.80 -21.73 -32.78
C ILE A 213 -3.66 -22.73 -32.54
N ALA A 214 -2.48 -22.24 -32.16
CA ALA A 214 -1.30 -23.05 -31.92
C ALA A 214 -1.52 -24.12 -30.82
N GLN A 215 -1.60 -25.38 -31.22
CA GLN A 215 -1.76 -26.52 -30.32
C GLN A 215 -0.54 -26.65 -29.39
N GLY A 216 -0.77 -27.07 -28.14
CA GLY A 216 0.28 -27.32 -27.14
C GLY A 216 0.50 -26.21 -26.09
N LYS A 217 0.12 -24.95 -26.35
CA LYS A 217 0.14 -23.89 -25.30
C LYS A 217 -0.89 -24.18 -24.19
N ALA A 218 -0.54 -23.91 -22.94
CA ALA A 218 -1.33 -24.27 -21.76
C ALA A 218 -2.77 -23.72 -21.79
N ASP A 219 -2.91 -22.43 -22.00
CA ASP A 219 -4.20 -21.73 -22.15
C ASP A 219 -5.04 -22.28 -23.33
N ASN A 220 -4.39 -22.79 -24.38
CA ASN A 220 -5.09 -23.47 -25.47
C ASN A 220 -5.52 -24.91 -25.10
N GLN A 221 -4.80 -25.60 -24.20
CA GLN A 221 -5.23 -26.89 -23.65
C GLN A 221 -6.46 -26.72 -22.73
N ILE A 222 -6.50 -25.64 -21.93
CA ILE A 222 -7.68 -25.30 -21.10
C ILE A 222 -8.92 -25.12 -21.99
N LEU A 223 -8.80 -24.43 -23.13
CA LEU A 223 -9.91 -24.29 -24.10
C LEU A 223 -10.40 -25.63 -24.67
N VAL A 224 -9.50 -26.59 -24.94
CA VAL A 224 -9.87 -27.97 -25.34
C VAL A 224 -10.65 -28.68 -24.24
N VAL A 225 -10.25 -28.54 -22.98
CA VAL A 225 -10.95 -29.12 -21.82
C VAL A 225 -12.37 -28.53 -21.69
N VAL A 226 -12.54 -27.22 -21.77
CA VAL A 226 -13.86 -26.54 -21.71
C VAL A 226 -14.77 -27.04 -22.83
N GLN A 227 -14.28 -27.11 -24.07
CA GLN A 227 -15.04 -27.56 -25.23
C GLN A 227 -15.45 -29.04 -25.13
N ALA A 228 -14.56 -29.91 -24.65
CA ALA A 228 -14.86 -31.32 -24.43
C ALA A 228 -15.89 -31.54 -23.31
N LEU A 229 -15.80 -30.79 -22.21
CA LEU A 229 -16.78 -30.82 -21.12
C LEU A 229 -18.16 -30.33 -21.58
N LYS A 230 -18.23 -29.24 -22.36
CA LYS A 230 -19.48 -28.71 -22.95
C LYS A 230 -20.18 -29.74 -23.85
N GLN A 231 -19.43 -30.64 -24.49
CA GLN A 231 -19.98 -31.73 -25.31
C GLN A 231 -20.36 -32.98 -24.51
N ARG A 232 -19.68 -33.25 -23.39
CA ARG A 232 -19.97 -34.37 -22.47
C ARG A 232 -21.12 -34.08 -21.51
N HIS A 233 -21.36 -32.80 -21.22
CA HIS A 233 -22.39 -32.30 -20.31
C HIS A 233 -23.31 -31.26 -20.97
N PRO A 234 -24.05 -31.61 -22.04
CA PRO A 234 -25.01 -30.69 -22.67
C PRO A 234 -26.14 -30.24 -21.72
N GLU A 235 -26.32 -30.93 -20.60
CA GLU A 235 -27.26 -30.59 -19.52
C GLU A 235 -26.72 -29.57 -18.50
N ARG A 236 -25.46 -29.11 -18.62
CA ARG A 236 -24.83 -28.16 -17.69
C ARG A 236 -24.21 -26.96 -18.41
N ASP A 237 -24.35 -25.79 -17.79
CA ASP A 237 -23.58 -24.60 -18.16
C ASP A 237 -22.10 -24.82 -17.78
N VAL A 238 -21.27 -25.14 -18.78
CA VAL A 238 -19.81 -25.21 -18.64
C VAL A 238 -19.22 -23.85 -18.97
N VAL A 239 -18.57 -23.22 -17.98
CA VAL A 239 -18.08 -21.84 -18.06
C VAL A 239 -16.59 -21.78 -17.72
N LEU A 240 -15.80 -21.11 -18.56
CA LEU A 240 -14.40 -20.80 -18.27
C LEU A 240 -14.29 -19.56 -17.37
N VAL A 241 -13.49 -19.65 -16.30
CA VAL A 241 -13.23 -18.52 -15.39
C VAL A 241 -11.74 -18.17 -15.44
N SER A 242 -11.43 -16.93 -15.84
CA SER A 242 -10.06 -16.47 -16.04
C SER A 242 -9.94 -14.96 -15.87
N LYS A 243 -8.82 -14.50 -15.31
CA LYS A 243 -8.46 -13.07 -15.32
C LYS A 243 -7.90 -12.63 -16.67
N ASP A 244 -7.28 -13.51 -17.47
CA ASP A 244 -6.69 -13.11 -18.76
C ASP A 244 -7.79 -12.76 -19.78
N ILE A 245 -7.72 -11.52 -20.25
CA ILE A 245 -8.60 -10.98 -21.29
C ILE A 245 -8.41 -11.78 -22.60
N ASN A 246 -7.18 -12.20 -22.92
CA ASN A 246 -6.90 -12.92 -24.17
C ASN A 246 -7.55 -14.31 -24.17
N MET A 247 -7.42 -15.09 -23.09
CA MET A 247 -8.08 -16.40 -23.03
C MET A 247 -9.61 -16.28 -23.02
N ARG A 248 -10.19 -15.26 -22.37
CA ARG A 248 -11.64 -14.99 -22.46
C ARG A 248 -12.10 -14.60 -23.87
N ILE A 249 -11.30 -13.82 -24.61
CA ILE A 249 -11.57 -13.50 -26.02
C ILE A 249 -11.50 -14.78 -26.88
N LYS A 250 -10.46 -15.61 -26.73
CA LYS A 250 -10.36 -16.91 -27.44
C LYS A 250 -11.56 -17.80 -27.17
N ALA A 251 -11.97 -17.93 -25.91
CA ALA A 251 -13.12 -18.74 -25.52
C ALA A 251 -14.41 -18.25 -26.20
N ARG A 252 -14.68 -16.94 -26.17
CA ARG A 252 -15.85 -16.34 -26.83
C ARG A 252 -15.82 -16.53 -28.35
N ALA A 253 -14.64 -16.42 -28.97
CA ALA A 253 -14.46 -16.71 -30.39
C ALA A 253 -14.69 -18.19 -30.77
N LEU A 254 -14.55 -19.12 -29.82
CA LEU A 254 -14.88 -20.55 -29.96
C LEU A 254 -16.33 -20.88 -29.56
N GLY A 255 -17.16 -19.88 -29.22
CA GLY A 255 -18.53 -20.10 -28.73
C GLY A 255 -18.60 -20.72 -27.34
N LEU A 256 -17.55 -20.59 -26.53
CA LEU A 256 -17.50 -21.01 -25.13
C LEU A 256 -17.94 -19.88 -24.21
N ALA A 257 -18.68 -20.23 -23.14
CA ALA A 257 -18.99 -19.27 -22.08
C ALA A 257 -17.71 -18.95 -21.30
N ALA A 258 -17.44 -17.66 -21.09
CA ALA A 258 -16.26 -17.21 -20.37
C ALA A 258 -16.56 -15.94 -19.54
N GLU A 259 -16.44 -16.08 -18.23
CA GLU A 259 -16.67 -15.06 -17.21
C GLU A 259 -15.30 -14.55 -16.68
N ASP A 260 -15.24 -13.31 -16.21
CA ASP A 260 -14.04 -12.81 -15.49
C ASP A 260 -13.99 -13.43 -14.09
N TYR A 261 -12.82 -13.45 -13.46
CA TYR A 261 -12.75 -13.71 -12.02
C TYR A 261 -12.88 -12.40 -11.24
N GLU A 262 -14.13 -11.92 -11.14
CA GLU A 262 -14.54 -10.71 -10.42
C GLU A 262 -14.46 -10.89 -8.88
N ASN A 263 -13.24 -11.16 -8.40
CA ASN A 263 -12.89 -11.10 -6.97
C ASN A 263 -11.80 -10.07 -6.68
N ASP A 264 -11.45 -9.23 -7.66
CA ASP A 264 -10.91 -7.90 -7.40
C ASP A 264 -12.05 -7.01 -6.91
N LYS A 265 -12.38 -7.10 -5.62
CA LYS A 265 -13.28 -6.18 -4.91
C LYS A 265 -12.62 -4.81 -4.66
N THR A 266 -11.98 -4.26 -5.69
CA THR A 266 -11.25 -2.97 -5.68
C THR A 266 -12.18 -1.76 -5.71
N ILE A 267 -13.34 -1.87 -5.08
CA ILE A 267 -14.33 -0.79 -4.87
C ILE A 267 -14.88 -0.84 -3.43
N ASP A 268 -15.06 -2.03 -2.84
CA ASP A 268 -15.55 -2.17 -1.46
C ASP A 268 -14.45 -2.05 -0.38
N ASP A 269 -13.24 -2.58 -0.66
CA ASP A 269 -12.27 -2.88 0.41
C ASP A 269 -11.70 -1.64 1.11
N VAL A 270 -11.62 -0.47 0.44
CA VAL A 270 -11.08 0.77 1.03
C VAL A 270 -12.02 1.36 2.08
N GLU A 271 -13.33 1.36 1.84
CA GLU A 271 -14.33 1.81 2.83
C GLU A 271 -14.48 0.80 3.98
N LEU A 272 -14.15 -0.47 3.74
CA LEU A 272 -14.08 -1.52 4.77
C LEU A 272 -12.80 -1.46 5.62
N LEU A 273 -11.79 -0.65 5.27
CA LEU A 273 -10.60 -0.48 6.11
C LEU A 273 -10.95 0.25 7.41
N TYR A 274 -10.42 -0.26 8.52
CA TYR A 274 -10.54 0.37 9.83
C TYR A 274 -9.91 1.77 9.81
N THR A 275 -10.74 2.82 9.79
CA THR A 275 -10.31 4.23 9.68
C THR A 275 -9.77 4.85 10.98
N GLY A 276 -9.79 4.10 12.08
CA GLY A 276 -9.46 4.63 13.42
C GLY A 276 -10.57 5.47 14.05
N MET A 277 -11.69 5.67 13.35
CA MET A 277 -12.82 6.52 13.77
C MET A 277 -14.13 5.72 13.83
N LEU A 278 -15.14 6.27 14.51
CA LEU A 278 -16.52 5.79 14.53
C LEU A 278 -17.48 6.96 14.71
N ALA A 279 -18.41 7.12 13.77
CA ALA A 279 -19.56 8.00 13.94
C ALA A 279 -20.52 7.39 14.97
N LEU A 280 -20.88 8.14 15.99
CA LEU A 280 -21.93 7.78 16.93
C LEU A 280 -23.30 8.10 16.29
N PRO A 281 -24.36 7.29 16.53
CA PRO A 281 -25.71 7.58 16.04
C PRO A 281 -26.18 8.98 16.44
N THR A 282 -26.96 9.65 15.59
CA THR A 282 -27.49 10.99 15.89
C THR A 282 -28.28 11.03 17.20
N ASP A 283 -29.03 9.97 17.51
CA ASP A 283 -29.79 9.80 18.76
C ASP A 283 -28.97 9.19 19.93
N PHE A 284 -27.63 9.20 19.85
CA PHE A 284 -26.73 8.67 20.88
C PHE A 284 -27.05 9.21 22.27
N TRP A 285 -27.15 10.53 22.44
CA TRP A 285 -27.49 11.14 23.74
C TRP A 285 -28.91 10.81 24.21
N ALA A 286 -29.88 10.72 23.30
CA ALA A 286 -31.26 10.33 23.63
C ALA A 286 -31.35 8.86 24.12
N ARG A 287 -30.58 7.95 23.51
CA ARG A 287 -30.49 6.53 23.92
C ARG A 287 -29.69 6.33 25.21
N GLN A 288 -28.58 7.06 25.37
CA GLN A 288 -27.62 6.85 26.46
C GLN A 288 -27.93 7.69 27.71
N GLY A 289 -28.51 8.88 27.57
CA GLY A 289 -28.50 9.95 28.58
C GLY A 289 -29.13 9.63 29.95
N LYS A 290 -29.92 8.56 30.07
CA LYS A 290 -30.44 8.06 31.36
C LYS A 290 -29.47 7.11 32.10
N LYS A 291 -28.29 6.81 31.52
CA LYS A 291 -27.32 5.81 32.01
C LYS A 291 -25.85 6.18 31.79
N VAL A 292 -25.53 7.36 31.24
CA VAL A 292 -24.13 7.82 31.15
C VAL A 292 -23.68 8.32 32.51
N GLU A 293 -22.59 7.76 33.01
CA GLU A 293 -21.84 8.31 34.14
C GLU A 293 -20.70 9.17 33.58
N SER A 294 -20.54 10.39 34.09
CA SER A 294 -19.47 11.30 33.68
C SER A 294 -18.71 11.88 34.86
N TRP A 295 -17.41 12.11 34.66
CA TRP A 295 -16.53 12.73 35.66
C TRP A 295 -15.42 13.53 34.95
N GLN A 296 -14.68 14.33 35.71
CA GLN A 296 -13.50 15.05 35.22
C GLN A 296 -12.24 14.58 35.94
N GLN A 297 -11.16 14.42 35.19
CA GLN A 297 -9.86 13.99 35.72
C GLN A 297 -8.74 14.52 34.82
N GLY A 298 -7.70 15.14 35.40
CA GLY A 298 -6.54 15.64 34.63
C GLY A 298 -6.86 16.67 33.54
N GLY A 299 -7.95 17.42 33.67
CA GLY A 299 -8.42 18.38 32.64
C GLY A 299 -9.22 17.76 31.48
N HIS A 300 -9.43 16.44 31.48
CA HIS A 300 -10.32 15.75 30.54
C HIS A 300 -11.67 15.41 31.20
N THR A 301 -12.75 15.46 30.42
CA THR A 301 -14.03 14.85 30.80
C THR A 301 -14.04 13.41 30.33
N PHE A 302 -14.59 12.52 31.15
CA PHE A 302 -14.76 11.11 30.84
C PHE A 302 -16.25 10.76 30.84
N TYR A 303 -16.63 9.81 29.97
CA TYR A 303 -17.98 9.28 29.89
C TYR A 303 -17.94 7.76 29.87
N ARG A 304 -18.60 7.10 30.84
CA ARG A 304 -18.83 5.65 30.84
C ARG A 304 -20.18 5.37 30.19
N ILE A 305 -20.15 4.62 29.09
CA ILE A 305 -21.31 4.29 28.26
C ILE A 305 -21.53 2.77 28.19
N SER A 306 -22.73 2.35 27.79
CA SER A 306 -23.07 0.92 27.70
C SER A 306 -24.01 0.59 26.54
N GLY A 307 -24.07 -0.68 26.13
CA GLY A 307 -25.02 -1.18 25.13
C GLY A 307 -24.40 -1.51 23.77
N PRO A 308 -25.21 -1.73 22.71
CA PRO A 308 -24.77 -2.39 21.48
C PRO A 308 -23.60 -1.71 20.76
N VAL A 309 -23.55 -0.38 20.74
CA VAL A 309 -22.49 0.39 20.07
C VAL A 309 -21.09 0.10 20.64
N VAL A 310 -20.99 -0.29 21.91
CA VAL A 310 -19.72 -0.68 22.55
C VAL A 310 -19.12 -1.94 21.92
N GLN A 311 -19.95 -2.82 21.34
CA GLN A 311 -19.47 -4.06 20.70
C GLN A 311 -18.75 -3.80 19.37
N GLN A 312 -18.82 -2.57 18.83
CA GLN A 312 -18.13 -2.13 17.62
C GLN A 312 -16.89 -1.27 17.93
N MET A 313 -16.64 -0.96 19.21
CA MET A 313 -15.56 -0.07 19.63
C MET A 313 -14.26 -0.85 19.87
N LEU A 314 -13.14 -0.26 19.46
CA LEU A 314 -11.78 -0.72 19.76
C LEU A 314 -11.05 0.28 20.67
N LEU A 315 -10.08 -0.18 21.45
CA LEU A 315 -9.20 0.71 22.22
C LEU A 315 -8.46 1.67 21.28
N ASN A 316 -8.32 2.91 21.73
CA ASN A 316 -7.76 4.06 21.01
C ASN A 316 -8.49 4.46 19.71
N GLN A 317 -9.63 3.84 19.38
CA GLN A 317 -10.52 4.36 18.35
C GLN A 317 -11.09 5.71 18.79
N PHE A 318 -11.20 6.65 17.87
CA PHE A 318 -11.90 7.90 18.09
C PHE A 318 -13.39 7.74 17.84
N VAL A 319 -14.20 8.38 18.68
CA VAL A 319 -15.65 8.45 18.51
C VAL A 319 -16.05 9.91 18.36
N TYR A 320 -16.98 10.19 17.45
CA TYR A 320 -17.52 11.52 17.26
C TYR A 320 -19.04 11.53 17.16
N HIS A 321 -19.66 12.59 17.68
CA HIS A 321 -21.07 12.91 17.48
C HIS A 321 -21.17 14.37 17.03
N GLU A 322 -21.90 14.58 15.94
CA GLU A 322 -22.15 15.88 15.31
C GLU A 322 -23.63 15.89 14.89
N ALA A 323 -24.43 16.78 15.48
CA ALA A 323 -25.85 16.91 15.17
C ALA A 323 -26.26 18.40 15.13
N PRO A 324 -27.14 18.83 14.19
CA PRO A 324 -27.56 20.23 14.13
C PRO A 324 -28.23 20.69 15.43
N GLY A 325 -27.67 21.71 16.07
CA GLY A 325 -28.16 22.27 17.32
C GLY A 325 -27.60 21.65 18.60
N GLU A 326 -26.82 20.58 18.53
CA GLU A 326 -26.13 19.97 19.68
C GLU A 326 -24.61 20.27 19.64
N PRO A 327 -23.95 20.42 20.82
CA PRO A 327 -22.50 20.61 20.87
C PRO A 327 -21.77 19.32 20.46
N PRO A 328 -20.77 19.38 19.56
CA PRO A 328 -20.11 18.19 19.05
C PRO A 328 -19.27 17.49 20.13
N LEU A 329 -19.37 16.16 20.20
CA LEU A 329 -18.51 15.33 21.04
C LEU A 329 -17.33 14.81 20.22
N TYR A 330 -16.11 15.06 20.69
CA TYR A 330 -14.90 14.37 20.21
C TYR A 330 -14.23 13.66 21.40
N ALA A 331 -14.08 12.34 21.30
CA ALA A 331 -13.45 11.54 22.35
C ALA A 331 -12.67 10.34 21.80
N ARG A 332 -11.81 9.75 22.62
CA ARG A 332 -11.12 8.47 22.35
C ARG A 332 -11.61 7.40 23.31
N VAL A 333 -11.80 6.18 22.81
CA VAL A 333 -12.05 4.99 23.65
C VAL A 333 -10.75 4.67 24.41
N VAL A 334 -10.78 4.80 25.73
CA VAL A 334 -9.62 4.55 26.62
C VAL A 334 -9.75 3.28 27.45
N GLU A 335 -10.96 2.75 27.60
CA GLU A 335 -11.20 1.50 28.31
C GLU A 335 -12.40 0.74 27.72
N LEU A 336 -12.32 -0.60 27.69
CA LEU A 336 -13.41 -1.51 27.33
C LEU A 336 -13.54 -2.60 28.40
N ARG A 337 -14.73 -2.75 28.97
CA ARG A 337 -15.07 -3.84 29.92
C ARG A 337 -16.42 -4.45 29.55
N GLY A 338 -16.38 -5.57 28.81
CA GLY A 338 -17.57 -6.35 28.44
C GLY A 338 -18.54 -5.56 27.56
N LYS A 339 -19.64 -5.06 28.15
CA LYS A 339 -20.66 -4.23 27.46
C LYS A 339 -20.57 -2.73 27.82
N THR A 340 -19.45 -2.31 28.41
CA THR A 340 -19.18 -0.92 28.81
C THR A 340 -17.89 -0.39 28.21
N ALA A 341 -17.87 0.89 27.86
CA ALA A 341 -16.69 1.61 27.39
C ALA A 341 -16.50 2.89 28.19
N VAL A 342 -15.25 3.34 28.34
CA VAL A 342 -14.94 4.69 28.81
C VAL A 342 -14.36 5.50 27.66
N LEU A 343 -14.97 6.67 27.44
CA LEU A 343 -14.56 7.67 26.46
C LEU A 343 -13.85 8.82 27.20
N ARG A 344 -12.70 9.28 26.70
CA ARG A 344 -11.98 10.47 27.19
C ARG A 344 -12.08 11.60 26.16
N THR A 345 -12.53 12.80 26.55
CA THR A 345 -12.57 13.95 25.63
C THR A 345 -11.17 14.33 25.16
N LEU A 346 -11.05 14.75 23.91
CA LEU A 346 -9.77 15.10 23.32
C LEU A 346 -9.22 16.44 23.81
N LYS A 347 -7.90 16.64 23.68
CA LYS A 347 -7.33 17.98 23.70
C LYS A 347 -7.62 18.63 22.34
N ASP A 348 -8.13 19.86 22.35
CA ASP A 348 -8.42 20.61 21.12
C ASP A 348 -7.13 21.24 20.55
N TYR A 349 -6.57 20.64 19.50
CA TYR A 349 -5.42 21.17 18.78
C TYR A 349 -5.78 22.17 17.67
N THR A 350 -7.06 22.53 17.47
CA THR A 350 -7.44 23.58 16.52
C THR A 350 -7.14 24.98 17.06
N HIS A 351 -7.27 25.16 18.38
CA HIS A 351 -7.02 26.42 19.06
C HIS A 351 -5.52 26.69 19.25
N LEU A 352 -5.05 27.89 18.83
CA LEU A 352 -3.64 28.30 18.83
C LEU A 352 -2.84 28.06 20.13
N LYS A 353 -3.46 28.20 21.31
CA LYS A 353 -2.84 27.92 22.63
C LYS A 353 -2.33 26.49 22.79
N ASN A 354 -2.84 25.56 21.98
CA ASN A 354 -2.52 24.14 22.02
C ASN A 354 -1.62 23.70 20.84
N ALA A 355 -1.18 24.63 19.98
CA ALA A 355 -0.40 24.33 18.79
C ALA A 355 0.88 23.53 19.09
N VAL A 356 1.15 22.51 18.27
CA VAL A 356 2.32 21.63 18.38
C VAL A 356 3.38 22.17 17.44
N TRP A 357 4.52 22.63 17.97
CA TRP A 357 5.56 23.33 17.19
C TRP A 357 5.02 24.43 16.24
N GLY A 358 4.01 25.18 16.71
CA GLY A 358 3.32 26.22 15.91
C GLY A 358 2.26 25.70 14.92
N VAL A 359 2.06 24.39 14.79
CA VAL A 359 1.02 23.76 13.95
C VAL A 359 -0.26 23.53 14.75
N THR A 360 -1.39 24.00 14.23
CA THR A 360 -2.74 23.62 14.70
C THR A 360 -3.40 22.64 13.74
N ALA A 361 -4.33 21.84 14.25
CA ALA A 361 -5.26 21.08 13.42
C ALA A 361 -6.26 22.02 12.73
N ARG A 362 -6.60 21.76 11.47
CA ARG A 362 -7.65 22.50 10.75
C ARG A 362 -9.00 21.79 10.75
N ASN A 363 -8.97 20.46 10.86
CA ASN A 363 -10.14 19.60 10.86
C ASN A 363 -10.07 18.51 11.94
N ARG A 364 -11.18 17.78 12.10
CA ARG A 364 -11.37 16.71 13.10
C ARG A 364 -10.29 15.63 13.00
N GLU A 365 -9.95 15.20 11.79
CA GLU A 365 -9.02 14.10 11.52
C GLU A 365 -7.58 14.47 11.91
N GLN A 366 -7.16 15.70 11.61
CA GLN A 366 -5.89 16.26 12.07
C GLN A 366 -5.83 16.41 13.60
N ASN A 367 -6.95 16.83 14.22
CA ASN A 367 -7.04 16.91 15.68
C ASN A 367 -6.89 15.52 16.32
N PHE A 368 -7.49 14.48 15.72
CA PHE A 368 -7.37 13.09 16.16
C PHE A 368 -5.92 12.59 16.00
N ALA A 369 -5.29 12.85 14.86
CA ALA A 369 -3.89 12.50 14.61
C ALA A 369 -2.95 13.12 15.67
N LEU A 370 -3.08 14.42 15.97
CA LEU A 370 -2.29 15.07 17.02
C LEU A 370 -2.57 14.49 18.42
N ASN A 371 -3.81 14.07 18.73
CA ASN A 371 -4.16 13.34 19.96
C ASN A 371 -3.62 11.90 20.05
N LEU A 372 -3.03 11.34 18.99
CA LEU A 372 -2.22 10.10 19.05
C LEU A 372 -0.72 10.40 19.10
N LEU A 373 -0.26 11.31 18.24
CA LEU A 373 1.16 11.65 18.12
C LEU A 373 1.73 12.21 19.42
N MET A 374 0.95 13.04 20.13
CA MET A 374 1.33 13.67 21.41
C MET A 374 0.96 12.87 22.67
N ASP A 375 0.27 11.73 22.55
CA ASP A 375 -0.08 10.91 23.71
C ASP A 375 1.12 10.02 24.11
N PRO A 376 1.66 10.15 25.33
CA PRO A 376 2.86 9.44 25.73
C PRO A 376 2.64 7.93 25.95
N ASP A 377 1.40 7.48 26.09
CA ASP A 377 1.05 6.08 26.33
C ASP A 377 0.89 5.28 25.02
N ILE A 378 1.04 5.94 23.86
CA ILE A 378 0.88 5.36 22.52
C ILE A 378 2.25 5.21 21.83
N ASP A 379 2.82 4.01 21.86
CA ASP A 379 4.09 3.68 21.21
C ASP A 379 3.98 3.62 19.68
N PHE A 380 2.84 3.17 19.14
CA PHE A 380 2.68 2.93 17.69
C PHE A 380 1.53 3.74 17.10
N VAL A 381 1.82 4.59 16.11
CA VAL A 381 0.83 5.41 15.40
C VAL A 381 0.87 5.08 13.91
N THR A 382 -0.30 4.92 13.30
CA THR A 382 -0.45 4.75 11.85
C THR A 382 -1.34 5.86 11.29
N LEU A 383 -0.85 6.61 10.29
CA LEU A 383 -1.59 7.68 9.62
C LEU A 383 -1.75 7.35 8.12
N ALA A 384 -2.96 6.93 7.73
CA ALA A 384 -3.32 6.77 6.32
C ALA A 384 -3.96 8.06 5.78
N GLY A 385 -4.02 8.22 4.46
CA GLY A 385 -4.78 9.30 3.81
C GLY A 385 -4.14 9.84 2.55
N THR A 386 -4.87 10.66 1.81
CA THR A 386 -4.45 11.26 0.54
C THR A 386 -3.27 12.23 0.70
N ALA A 387 -2.65 12.66 -0.40
CA ALA A 387 -1.59 13.66 -0.38
C ALA A 387 -2.13 15.04 0.01
N GLY A 388 -1.41 15.78 0.88
CA GLY A 388 -1.85 17.11 1.36
C GLY A 388 -2.75 17.11 2.60
N THR A 389 -3.03 15.94 3.19
CA THR A 389 -3.74 15.78 4.49
C THR A 389 -2.93 16.24 5.72
N GLY A 390 -1.64 16.57 5.56
CA GLY A 390 -0.78 17.09 6.63
C GLY A 390 0.00 16.05 7.44
N LYS A 391 -0.06 14.77 7.08
CA LYS A 391 0.58 13.64 7.80
C LYS A 391 2.03 13.94 8.25
N THR A 392 2.94 14.15 7.30
CA THR A 392 4.38 14.36 7.55
C THR A 392 4.63 15.60 8.39
N LEU A 393 3.95 16.71 8.10
CA LEU A 393 4.03 17.96 8.88
C LEU A 393 3.66 17.75 10.35
N MET A 394 2.52 17.10 10.63
CA MET A 394 2.07 16.87 12.00
C MET A 394 2.99 15.91 12.76
N ALA A 395 3.48 14.83 12.12
CA ALA A 395 4.39 13.91 12.78
C ALA A 395 5.76 14.54 13.06
N LEU A 396 6.26 15.41 12.18
CA LEU A 396 7.48 16.18 12.43
C LEU A 396 7.28 17.20 13.55
N ALA A 397 6.17 17.97 13.54
CA ALA A 397 5.84 18.91 14.61
C ALA A 397 5.79 18.22 15.98
N ALA A 398 5.03 17.13 16.09
CA ALA A 398 4.92 16.34 17.30
C ALA A 398 6.24 15.68 17.73
N GLY A 399 7.06 15.25 16.78
CA GLY A 399 8.40 14.74 17.05
C GLY A 399 9.34 15.82 17.57
N LEU A 400 9.32 17.03 16.98
CA LEU A 400 10.18 18.14 17.40
C LEU A 400 9.81 18.61 18.81
N THR A 401 8.53 18.82 19.12
CA THR A 401 8.09 19.13 20.49
C THR A 401 8.52 18.05 21.48
N GLN A 402 8.38 16.77 21.14
CA GLN A 402 8.79 15.67 22.04
C GLN A 402 10.31 15.45 22.13
N VAL A 403 11.13 16.04 21.25
CA VAL A 403 12.62 15.92 21.24
C VAL A 403 13.33 17.17 21.77
N LEU A 404 12.75 18.36 21.58
CA LEU A 404 13.34 19.65 21.92
C LEU A 404 12.70 20.25 23.19
N ASP A 405 11.37 20.28 23.25
CA ASP A 405 10.63 20.90 24.35
C ASP A 405 10.48 19.92 25.53
N GLU A 406 9.83 18.77 25.31
CA GLU A 406 9.60 17.75 26.36
C GLU A 406 10.85 16.90 26.65
N ARG A 407 11.79 16.82 25.71
CA ARG A 407 13.00 15.99 25.77
C ARG A 407 12.75 14.49 26.05
N ARG A 408 11.54 14.02 25.70
CA ARG A 408 11.06 12.63 25.83
C ARG A 408 11.85 11.67 24.95
N TYR A 409 12.19 12.10 23.73
CA TYR A 409 13.04 11.35 22.81
C TYR A 409 14.33 12.11 22.51
N THR A 410 15.39 11.38 22.17
CA THR A 410 16.74 11.95 21.97
C THR A 410 16.93 12.58 20.59
N GLU A 411 16.37 11.95 19.55
CA GLU A 411 16.41 12.37 18.15
C GLU A 411 15.19 11.83 17.39
N ILE A 412 14.90 12.45 16.23
CA ILE A 412 13.95 11.95 15.24
C ILE A 412 14.73 11.13 14.20
N ILE A 413 14.30 9.90 13.93
CA ILE A 413 14.84 9.08 12.84
C ILE A 413 13.76 8.96 11.77
N MET A 414 14.00 9.52 10.57
CA MET A 414 13.08 9.44 9.45
C MET A 414 13.61 8.51 8.37
N THR A 415 12.75 7.62 7.87
CA THR A 415 13.03 6.75 6.73
C THR A 415 11.84 6.79 5.76
N ARG A 416 12.10 6.69 4.45
CA ARG A 416 11.07 6.71 3.40
C ARG A 416 11.17 5.44 2.56
N ALA A 417 10.03 4.84 2.24
CA ALA A 417 9.98 3.65 1.38
C ALA A 417 10.08 4.04 -0.11
N THR A 418 11.30 4.19 -0.60
CA THR A 418 11.59 4.52 -2.00
C THR A 418 11.31 3.34 -2.92
N VAL A 419 10.45 3.52 -3.93
CA VAL A 419 10.32 2.60 -5.06
C VAL A 419 11.26 3.05 -6.19
N SER A 420 12.03 2.13 -6.77
CA SER A 420 12.86 2.38 -7.94
C SER A 420 11.98 2.46 -9.21
N VAL A 421 11.92 3.62 -9.84
CA VAL A 421 11.23 3.83 -11.12
C VAL A 421 12.23 3.66 -12.26
N GLY A 422 12.28 2.46 -12.85
CA GLY A 422 13.19 2.11 -13.96
C GLY A 422 13.96 0.82 -13.68
N GLU A 423 15.12 0.65 -14.34
CA GLU A 423 16.13 -0.30 -13.85
C GLU A 423 16.52 0.06 -12.41
N ASP A 424 16.86 -0.95 -11.59
CA ASP A 424 17.34 -0.76 -10.22
C ASP A 424 18.41 0.34 -10.19
N ILE A 425 18.16 1.43 -9.45
CA ILE A 425 19.03 2.62 -9.43
C ILE A 425 20.44 2.20 -8.97
N GLY A 426 21.30 1.94 -9.95
CA GLY A 426 22.58 1.29 -9.75
C GLY A 426 23.43 2.09 -8.77
N PHE A 427 23.79 1.46 -7.64
CA PHE A 427 24.48 2.02 -6.46
C PHE A 427 25.08 3.41 -6.71
N LEU A 428 24.27 4.47 -6.52
CA LEU A 428 24.73 5.85 -6.68
C LEU A 428 26.01 6.04 -5.84
N PRO A 429 27.13 6.48 -6.45
CA PRO A 429 28.35 6.71 -5.69
C PRO A 429 28.16 7.94 -4.80
N GLY A 430 28.10 7.73 -3.49
CA GLY A 430 27.81 8.79 -2.52
C GLY A 430 27.43 8.28 -1.13
N THR A 431 27.21 9.22 -0.21
CA THR A 431 26.74 8.97 1.16
C THR A 431 25.30 8.47 1.20
N GLU A 432 24.81 8.10 2.40
CA GLU A 432 23.40 7.74 2.59
C GLU A 432 22.45 8.93 2.37
N GLU A 433 22.89 10.14 2.72
CA GLU A 433 22.10 11.36 2.61
C GLU A 433 22.07 11.86 1.14
N GLU A 434 23.19 11.83 0.41
CA GLU A 434 23.23 12.11 -1.03
C GLU A 434 22.29 11.20 -1.84
N LYS A 435 22.21 9.91 -1.49
CA LYS A 435 21.30 8.93 -2.13
C LYS A 435 19.83 9.23 -1.90
N MET A 436 19.49 9.69 -0.70
CA MET A 436 18.12 10.06 -0.36
C MET A 436 17.75 11.44 -0.89
N GLY A 437 18.73 12.31 -1.18
CA GLY A 437 18.58 13.71 -1.61
C GLY A 437 17.38 14.05 -2.50
N PRO A 438 17.16 13.36 -3.64
CA PRO A 438 16.01 13.60 -4.52
C PRO A 438 14.63 13.48 -3.84
N TRP A 439 14.56 12.67 -2.78
CA TRP A 439 13.36 12.43 -1.98
C TRP A 439 13.25 13.36 -0.76
N MET A 440 14.26 14.20 -0.49
CA MET A 440 14.34 15.01 0.73
C MET A 440 13.82 16.43 0.60
N GLY A 441 13.66 17.00 -0.61
CA GLY A 441 13.18 18.37 -0.78
C GLY A 441 11.88 18.65 -0.01
N ALA A 442 10.89 17.75 -0.16
CA ALA A 442 9.62 17.81 0.57
C ALA A 442 9.76 17.65 2.10
N LEU A 443 10.86 17.08 2.63
CA LEU A 443 11.16 17.12 4.06
C LEU A 443 11.75 18.49 4.44
N ASP A 444 12.76 18.98 3.72
CA ASP A 444 13.38 20.28 4.00
C ASP A 444 12.36 21.42 3.94
N ASP A 445 11.41 21.40 2.99
CA ASP A 445 10.27 22.33 2.93
C ASP A 445 9.44 22.35 4.23
N ASN A 446 9.13 21.16 4.76
CA ASN A 446 8.39 21.00 6.03
C ASN A 446 9.24 21.46 7.22
N LEU A 447 10.54 21.16 7.24
CA LEU A 447 11.45 21.58 8.30
C LEU A 447 11.68 23.10 8.29
N GLU A 448 11.73 23.73 7.12
CA GLU A 448 11.82 25.20 7.00
C GLU A 448 10.51 25.87 7.45
N PHE A 449 9.35 25.31 7.12
CA PHE A 449 8.06 25.76 7.65
C PHE A 449 8.00 25.65 9.18
N LEU A 450 8.46 24.53 9.75
CA LEU A 450 8.52 24.31 11.20
C LEU A 450 9.56 25.22 11.89
N ALA A 451 10.68 25.52 11.25
CA ALA A 451 11.65 26.52 11.71
C ALA A 451 11.08 27.95 11.69
N LYS A 452 10.13 28.24 10.79
CA LYS A 452 9.39 29.53 10.75
C LYS A 452 8.30 29.63 11.80
N GLY A 453 7.69 28.51 12.21
CA GLY A 453 6.55 28.43 13.14
C GLY A 453 6.90 28.34 14.64
N GLY A 454 8.14 27.99 14.99
CA GLY A 454 8.59 28.01 16.38
C GLY A 454 8.52 29.42 17.00
N GLN A 455 8.11 29.52 18.27
CA GLN A 455 7.93 30.81 18.98
C GLN A 455 9.26 31.46 19.41
N ASN A 456 10.17 31.69 18.47
CA ASN A 456 11.49 32.24 18.74
C ASN A 456 11.56 33.71 18.27
N PRO A 457 11.48 34.71 19.17
CA PRO A 457 11.36 36.13 18.80
C PRO A 457 12.66 36.77 18.28
N ALA A 458 13.76 36.02 18.20
CA ALA A 458 15.11 36.52 17.91
C ALA A 458 15.45 36.72 16.41
N GLY A 459 14.47 37.13 15.59
CA GLY A 459 14.66 37.50 14.18
C GLY A 459 15.25 36.39 13.28
N GLU A 460 15.99 36.79 12.24
CA GLU A 460 16.62 35.87 11.28
C GLU A 460 17.73 35.01 11.93
N TRP A 461 18.49 35.58 12.86
CA TRP A 461 19.56 34.86 13.55
C TRP A 461 19.01 33.75 14.45
N GLY A 462 17.90 34.01 15.16
CA GLY A 462 17.15 32.99 15.89
C GLY A 462 16.58 31.89 14.99
N ARG A 463 16.15 32.23 13.77
CA ARG A 463 15.69 31.25 12.76
C ARG A 463 16.82 30.32 12.31
N ALA A 464 17.99 30.85 11.97
CA ALA A 464 19.16 30.05 11.59
C ALA A 464 19.56 29.06 12.71
N ALA A 465 19.73 29.54 13.94
CA ALA A 465 20.04 28.69 15.09
C ALA A 465 18.95 27.63 15.38
N THR A 466 17.68 27.94 15.13
CA THR A 466 16.57 26.98 15.24
C THR A 466 16.62 25.92 14.14
N GLN A 467 16.94 26.31 12.90
CA GLN A 467 17.04 25.39 11.76
C GLN A 467 18.24 24.43 11.90
N ASP A 468 19.39 24.92 12.37
CA ASP A 468 20.54 24.08 12.68
C ASP A 468 20.27 23.12 13.85
N LEU A 469 19.57 23.59 14.90
CA LEU A 469 19.14 22.73 16.00
C LEU A 469 18.18 21.62 15.52
N ILE A 470 17.21 21.94 14.66
CA ILE A 470 16.30 20.97 14.03
C ILE A 470 17.09 19.94 13.21
N ARG A 471 17.99 20.40 12.31
CA ARG A 471 18.85 19.51 11.51
C ARG A 471 19.82 18.66 12.36
N SER A 472 20.23 19.17 13.53
CA SER A 472 21.03 18.38 14.47
C SER A 472 20.26 17.18 15.06
N ARG A 473 18.92 17.28 15.19
CA ARG A 473 18.05 16.26 15.81
C ARG A 473 17.27 15.39 14.83
N VAL A 474 17.09 15.80 13.58
CA VAL A 474 16.47 14.97 12.54
C VAL A 474 17.55 14.17 11.81
N LYS A 475 17.43 12.85 11.79
CA LYS A 475 18.34 11.93 11.10
C LYS A 475 17.62 11.13 10.04
N ILE A 476 17.96 11.40 8.78
CA ILE A 476 17.46 10.70 7.61
C ILE A 476 18.23 9.40 7.46
N LYS A 477 17.56 8.24 7.43
CA LYS A 477 18.21 6.93 7.38
C LYS A 477 17.50 6.00 6.40
N SER A 478 18.26 5.16 5.70
CA SER A 478 17.71 4.17 4.77
C SER A 478 17.06 2.99 5.52
N MET A 479 16.08 2.33 4.89
CA MET A 479 15.48 1.10 5.42
C MET A 479 16.52 -0.01 5.70
N ASN A 480 17.65 0.01 4.99
CA ASN A 480 18.75 -0.94 5.20
C ASN A 480 19.55 -0.63 6.47
N PHE A 481 19.79 0.65 6.80
CA PHE A 481 20.43 1.07 8.06
C PHE A 481 19.65 0.59 9.30
N MET A 482 18.31 0.55 9.20
CA MET A 482 17.42 0.12 10.28
C MET A 482 17.56 -1.37 10.63
N ARG A 483 18.06 -2.21 9.70
CA ARG A 483 18.20 -3.66 9.91
C ARG A 483 19.32 -3.97 10.92
N GLY A 484 19.07 -4.93 11.81
CA GLY A 484 20.05 -5.40 12.80
C GLY A 484 20.28 -4.47 14.00
N ARG A 485 19.72 -3.26 14.01
CA ARG A 485 19.79 -2.32 15.15
C ARG A 485 18.65 -2.51 16.15
N THR A 486 18.70 -1.76 17.25
CA THR A 486 17.58 -1.50 18.17
C THR A 486 17.59 -0.01 18.52
N PHE A 487 16.43 0.62 18.56
CA PHE A 487 16.24 2.04 18.81
C PHE A 487 15.64 2.26 20.20
N LEU A 488 16.34 3.02 21.05
CA LEU A 488 15.95 3.33 22.43
C LEU A 488 15.76 4.84 22.58
N ASN A 489 14.66 5.27 23.19
CA ASN A 489 14.35 6.69 23.39
C ASN A 489 14.41 7.51 22.08
N LYS A 490 13.80 7.01 21.00
CA LYS A 490 13.74 7.63 19.65
C LYS A 490 12.31 7.96 19.23
N TYR A 491 12.16 8.93 18.35
CA TYR A 491 10.92 9.15 17.59
C TYR A 491 11.16 8.72 16.14
N VAL A 492 10.56 7.62 15.71
CA VAL A 492 10.84 7.01 14.40
C VAL A 492 9.68 7.28 13.44
N ILE A 493 9.96 7.90 12.29
CA ILE A 493 8.98 8.14 11.22
C ILE A 493 9.30 7.21 10.04
N ILE A 494 8.29 6.47 9.58
CA ILE A 494 8.33 5.63 8.37
C ILE A 494 7.32 6.22 7.38
N ASP A 495 7.83 6.93 6.37
CA ASP A 495 7.03 7.59 5.33
C ASP A 495 6.95 6.75 4.04
N GLU A 496 5.91 6.98 3.24
CA GLU A 496 5.45 6.11 2.13
C GLU A 496 5.24 4.64 2.51
N ALA A 497 4.78 4.40 3.74
CA ALA A 497 4.61 3.08 4.32
C ALA A 497 3.74 2.10 3.49
N GLN A 498 2.91 2.60 2.57
CA GLN A 498 2.13 1.78 1.64
C GLN A 498 3.00 0.92 0.73
N ASN A 499 4.21 1.39 0.38
CA ASN A 499 5.16 0.73 -0.52
C ASN A 499 5.99 -0.38 0.17
N LEU A 500 5.73 -0.66 1.44
CA LEU A 500 6.41 -1.72 2.20
C LEU A 500 5.60 -3.02 2.16
N THR A 501 6.26 -4.16 1.95
CA THR A 501 5.64 -5.47 2.23
C THR A 501 5.41 -5.66 3.74
N PRO A 502 4.44 -6.50 4.16
CA PRO A 502 4.27 -6.91 5.55
C PRO A 502 5.56 -7.43 6.22
N LYS A 503 6.45 -8.08 5.45
CA LYS A 503 7.74 -8.57 5.93
C LYS A 503 8.74 -7.45 6.19
N GLN A 504 8.83 -6.44 5.31
CA GLN A 504 9.64 -5.24 5.54
C GLN A 504 9.11 -4.46 6.74
N MET A 505 7.80 -4.23 6.81
CA MET A 505 7.15 -3.50 7.90
C MET A 505 7.42 -4.16 9.26
N LYS A 506 7.21 -5.49 9.38
CA LYS A 506 7.58 -6.26 10.58
C LYS A 506 9.06 -6.10 10.93
N THR A 507 9.95 -6.13 9.93
CA THR A 507 11.41 -6.01 10.13
C THR A 507 11.83 -4.64 10.68
N LEU A 508 11.07 -3.59 10.40
CA LEU A 508 11.27 -2.22 10.90
C LEU A 508 10.65 -2.01 12.28
N ILE A 509 9.39 -2.41 12.48
CA ILE A 509 8.70 -2.23 13.78
C ILE A 509 9.40 -2.99 14.91
N THR A 510 9.90 -4.21 14.66
CA THR A 510 10.70 -4.97 15.66
C THR A 510 12.10 -4.37 15.94
N ARG A 511 12.35 -3.11 15.57
CA ARG A 511 13.53 -2.33 15.93
C ARG A 511 13.26 -1.28 16.99
N ALA A 512 11.99 -0.95 17.27
CA ALA A 512 11.62 -0.16 18.43
C ALA A 512 11.90 -0.98 19.70
N GLY A 513 12.82 -0.49 20.53
CA GLY A 513 12.99 -0.92 21.91
C GLY A 513 12.32 0.06 22.88
N PRO A 514 12.50 -0.13 24.20
CA PRO A 514 11.88 0.71 25.22
C PRO A 514 12.03 2.22 24.98
N GLY A 515 10.93 2.95 25.25
CA GLY A 515 10.85 4.40 25.11
C GLY A 515 10.89 4.91 23.66
N THR A 516 10.71 4.08 22.64
CA THR A 516 10.69 4.52 21.23
C THR A 516 9.27 4.54 20.68
N LYS A 517 8.79 5.74 20.30
CA LYS A 517 7.54 5.91 19.55
C LYS A 517 7.82 5.78 18.05
N LEU A 518 6.94 5.07 17.33
CA LEU A 518 7.06 4.79 15.91
C LEU A 518 5.78 5.20 15.17
N VAL A 519 5.93 6.08 14.19
CA VAL A 519 4.87 6.61 13.34
C VAL A 519 5.04 6.08 11.92
N CYS A 520 4.13 5.21 11.47
CA CYS A 520 4.01 4.82 10.06
C CYS A 520 3.01 5.72 9.37
N MET A 521 3.31 6.17 8.15
CA MET A 521 2.38 6.98 7.35
C MET A 521 2.48 6.71 5.85
N GLY A 522 1.36 6.89 5.15
CA GLY A 522 1.28 6.61 3.72
C GLY A 522 -0.06 6.98 3.09
N ASN A 523 -0.19 6.72 1.79
CA ASN A 523 -1.41 6.88 1.02
C ASN A 523 -1.76 5.55 0.34
N LEU A 524 -2.81 4.86 0.79
CA LEU A 524 -3.15 3.53 0.25
C LEU A 524 -3.62 3.59 -1.21
N ALA A 525 -4.36 4.64 -1.58
CA ALA A 525 -4.75 4.92 -2.96
C ALA A 525 -3.58 5.36 -3.87
N GLN A 526 -2.34 5.36 -3.39
CA GLN A 526 -1.14 5.65 -4.18
C GLN A 526 0.03 4.73 -3.77
N ILE A 527 -0.09 3.47 -4.18
CA ILE A 527 1.00 2.49 -4.10
C ILE A 527 1.82 2.59 -5.38
N ASP A 528 3.08 3.02 -5.27
CA ASP A 528 3.95 3.29 -6.42
C ASP A 528 4.62 2.00 -6.98
N THR A 529 4.40 0.84 -6.33
CA THR A 529 4.99 -0.45 -6.74
C THR A 529 3.95 -1.45 -7.27
N PRO A 530 4.14 -2.03 -8.48
CA PRO A 530 3.16 -2.95 -9.09
C PRO A 530 3.08 -4.33 -8.43
N TYR A 531 3.82 -4.55 -7.34
CA TYR A 531 3.85 -5.80 -6.56
C TYR A 531 3.05 -5.73 -5.26
N LEU A 532 2.36 -4.61 -4.99
CA LEU A 532 1.48 -4.45 -3.83
C LEU A 532 0.13 -3.88 -4.26
N THR A 533 -0.90 -4.24 -3.49
CA THR A 533 -2.24 -3.65 -3.56
C THR A 533 -2.61 -3.17 -2.16
N GLU A 534 -3.73 -2.46 -2.02
CA GLU A 534 -4.18 -1.93 -0.73
C GLU A 534 -4.36 -3.05 0.30
N GLY A 535 -4.90 -4.22 -0.10
CA GLY A 535 -5.04 -5.39 0.75
C GLY A 535 -3.72 -6.13 1.07
N SER A 536 -2.70 -6.08 0.19
CA SER A 536 -1.40 -6.75 0.42
C SER A 536 -0.33 -5.83 1.03
N SER A 537 -0.59 -4.52 1.10
CA SER A 537 0.31 -3.53 1.67
C SER A 537 0.67 -3.81 3.13
N GLY A 538 1.94 -3.59 3.46
CA GLY A 538 2.47 -3.66 4.81
C GLY A 538 1.90 -2.61 5.76
N LEU A 539 1.38 -1.48 5.24
CA LEU A 539 0.66 -0.48 6.04
C LEU A 539 -0.71 -1.04 6.49
N THR A 540 -1.53 -1.51 5.55
CA THR A 540 -2.83 -2.15 5.83
C THR A 540 -2.67 -3.34 6.77
N TYR A 541 -1.66 -4.18 6.55
CA TYR A 541 -1.34 -5.31 7.42
C TYR A 541 -1.07 -4.88 8.87
N VAL A 542 -0.40 -3.76 9.14
CA VAL A 542 -0.19 -3.31 10.54
C VAL A 542 -1.37 -2.56 11.11
N VAL A 543 -2.18 -1.86 10.30
CA VAL A 543 -3.47 -1.32 10.77
C VAL A 543 -4.37 -2.47 11.25
N ASP A 544 -4.48 -3.56 10.48
CA ASP A 544 -5.23 -4.76 10.88
C ASP A 544 -4.71 -5.40 12.18
N ARG A 545 -3.39 -5.52 12.34
CA ARG A 545 -2.77 -6.25 13.46
C ARG A 545 -2.55 -5.44 14.73
N PHE A 546 -2.63 -4.11 14.68
CA PHE A 546 -2.48 -3.24 15.85
C PHE A 546 -3.80 -2.56 16.28
N LYS A 547 -4.91 -2.70 15.53
CA LYS A 547 -6.22 -2.19 15.95
C LYS A 547 -6.64 -2.77 17.31
N GLY A 548 -7.00 -1.90 18.25
CA GLY A 548 -7.34 -2.29 19.63
C GLY A 548 -6.16 -2.63 20.54
N TRP A 549 -4.91 -2.51 20.10
CA TRP A 549 -3.75 -2.61 21.01
C TRP A 549 -3.70 -1.37 21.94
N PRO A 550 -3.55 -1.52 23.28
CA PRO A 550 -3.61 -0.39 24.21
C PRO A 550 -2.59 0.73 23.95
N HIS A 551 -1.44 0.41 23.35
CA HIS A 551 -0.37 1.36 23.01
C HIS A 551 -0.31 1.66 21.49
N GLY A 552 -1.35 1.27 20.74
CA GLY A 552 -1.48 1.47 19.30
C GLY A 552 -2.62 2.41 18.95
N GLY A 553 -2.45 3.21 17.90
CA GLY A 553 -3.50 4.07 17.37
C GLY A 553 -3.42 4.19 15.84
N HIS A 554 -4.58 4.44 15.23
CA HIS A 554 -4.72 4.68 13.80
C HIS A 554 -5.64 5.88 13.53
N VAL A 555 -5.38 6.61 12.46
CA VAL A 555 -6.32 7.56 11.84
C VAL A 555 -6.13 7.53 10.32
N THR A 556 -7.22 7.35 9.57
CA THR A 556 -7.30 7.72 8.16
C THR A 556 -7.70 9.19 8.05
N LEU A 557 -6.93 9.98 7.32
CA LEU A 557 -7.29 11.35 6.95
C LEU A 557 -7.86 11.33 5.53
N ALA A 558 -9.16 11.51 5.41
CA ALA A 558 -9.85 11.57 4.11
C ALA A 558 -9.74 12.97 3.50
N ARG A 559 -9.83 14.03 4.31
CA ARG A 559 -9.95 15.41 3.80
C ARG A 559 -8.59 16.11 3.70
N GLY A 560 -8.23 16.49 2.46
CA GLY A 560 -7.12 17.39 2.18
C GLY A 560 -7.36 18.81 2.67
N GLU A 561 -6.28 19.53 2.99
CA GLU A 561 -6.29 20.95 3.38
C GLU A 561 -5.49 21.78 2.34
N ARG A 562 -5.66 21.47 1.05
CA ARG A 562 -4.87 22.03 -0.06
C ARG A 562 -5.53 23.33 -0.57
N SER A 563 -5.07 23.79 -1.73
CA SER A 563 -5.75 24.85 -2.47
C SER A 563 -6.87 24.25 -3.32
N ARG A 564 -7.92 25.04 -3.59
CA ARG A 564 -9.09 24.65 -4.40
C ARG A 564 -8.73 23.96 -5.73
N LEU A 565 -7.60 24.34 -6.34
CA LEU A 565 -7.08 23.72 -7.56
C LEU A 565 -6.64 22.27 -7.34
N ALA A 566 -5.91 22.01 -6.25
CA ALA A 566 -5.37 20.69 -5.94
C ALA A 566 -6.40 19.77 -5.26
N ASP A 567 -7.42 20.33 -4.60
CA ASP A 567 -8.59 19.57 -4.16
C ASP A 567 -9.38 19.08 -5.39
N PHE A 568 -9.80 20.00 -6.28
CA PHE A 568 -10.50 19.66 -7.53
C PHE A 568 -9.70 18.69 -8.41
N ALA A 569 -8.39 18.91 -8.57
CA ALA A 569 -7.52 18.00 -9.32
C ALA A 569 -7.34 16.62 -8.66
N SER A 570 -7.73 16.43 -7.40
CA SER A 570 -7.78 15.11 -6.74
C SER A 570 -9.18 14.47 -6.81
N GLU A 571 -10.19 15.16 -7.35
CA GLU A 571 -11.55 14.67 -7.57
C GLU A 571 -11.82 14.29 -9.04
N VAL A 572 -10.99 14.77 -9.99
CA VAL A 572 -11.24 14.65 -11.44
C VAL A 572 -10.10 14.00 -12.26
N LEU A 573 -9.02 13.55 -11.61
CA LEU A 573 -7.85 12.89 -12.23
C LEU A 573 -7.53 11.57 -11.52
#